data_AF-A0A161VQ48-F1
#
_entry.id   AF-A0A161VQ48-F1
#
_cell.length_a   1.000
_cell.length_b   1.000
_cell.length_c   1.000
_cell.angle_alpha   90.00
_cell.angle_beta   90.00
_cell.angle_gamma   90.00
#
_symmetry.space_group_name_H-M   'P 1'
#
loop_
_entity.id
_entity.type
_entity.pdbx_description
1 polymer ?
#
loop_
_entity_poly.entity_id
_entity_poly.type
_entity_poly.pdbx_seq_one_letter_code
_entity_poly.pdbx_strand_id
1 'polypeptide(L)'
;MSQEHNESIQIQQIASLKPKHFADLIRAAQLIFDPAAGVTIRQIEVNWQDFGIPKDVEQNLKDLGLHYQYASPHIPGDVIWSQLTPETRVWFLNNKDDLWRFEEAFPALDED
;
A
#
# COMPACT_ATOMS: atom_id res chain seq x y z
N MET A 1 5.28 3.66 29.17
CA MET A 1 6.04 4.26 28.05
C MET A 1 5.34 5.56 27.68
N SER A 2 6.07 6.67 27.62
CA SER A 2 5.51 8.02 27.44
C SER A 2 5.15 8.30 25.98
N GLN A 3 4.11 9.10 25.77
CA GLN A 3 3.57 9.51 24.45
C GLN A 3 4.68 10.07 23.52
N GLU A 4 5.58 10.88 24.08
CA GLU A 4 6.72 11.51 23.40
C GLU A 4 7.71 10.51 22.77
N HIS A 5 7.89 9.34 23.42
CA HIS A 5 8.76 8.29 22.89
C HIS A 5 8.13 7.62 21.67
N ASN A 6 6.81 7.46 21.68
CA ASN A 6 6.07 6.85 20.57
C ASN A 6 6.01 7.77 19.35
N GLU A 7 5.89 9.09 19.57
CA GLU A 7 5.95 10.09 18.50
C GLU A 7 7.34 10.16 17.87
N SER A 8 8.40 10.14 18.68
CA SER A 8 9.78 10.15 18.20
C SER A 8 10.11 8.94 17.31
N ILE A 9 9.60 7.75 17.66
CA ILE A 9 9.78 6.53 16.85
C ILE A 9 9.04 6.66 15.52
N GLN A 10 7.80 7.17 15.52
CA GLN A 10 7.03 7.37 14.29
C GLN A 10 7.70 8.37 13.35
N ILE A 11 8.22 9.48 13.88
CA ILE A 11 8.95 10.47 13.07
C ILE A 11 10.18 9.84 12.41
N GLN A 12 10.95 9.02 13.14
CA GLN A 12 12.12 8.33 12.59
C GLN A 12 11.74 7.32 11.51
N GLN A 13 10.62 6.59 11.69
CA GLN A 13 10.10 5.65 10.70
C GLN A 13 9.69 6.38 9.41
N ILE A 14 8.94 7.48 9.52
CA ILE A 14 8.54 8.29 8.38
C ILE A 14 9.77 8.91 7.69
N ALA A 15 10.76 9.38 8.45
CA ALA A 15 11.99 9.96 7.89
C ALA A 15 12.84 8.95 7.08
N SER A 16 12.69 7.65 7.34
CA SER A 16 13.34 6.60 6.55
C SER A 16 12.66 6.35 5.19
N LEU A 17 11.45 6.90 5.00
CA LEU A 17 10.62 6.70 3.81
C LEU A 17 10.77 7.87 2.84
N LYS A 18 10.84 7.54 1.55
CA LYS A 18 10.86 8.51 0.45
C LYS A 18 9.44 8.68 -0.10
N PRO A 19 9.11 9.82 -0.74
CA PRO A 19 7.83 10.00 -1.42
C PRO A 19 7.50 8.87 -2.41
N LYS A 20 8.51 8.33 -3.10
CA LYS A 20 8.36 7.17 -3.98
C LYS A 20 7.76 5.95 -3.25
N HIS A 21 8.20 5.64 -2.03
CA HIS A 21 7.70 4.47 -1.30
C HIS A 21 6.19 4.60 -1.03
N PHE A 22 5.72 5.80 -0.71
CA PHE A 22 4.29 6.06 -0.50
C PHE A 22 3.51 5.98 -1.81
N ALA A 23 4.06 6.50 -2.92
CA ALA A 23 3.47 6.36 -4.24
C ALA A 23 3.31 4.87 -4.62
N ASP A 24 4.35 4.06 -4.41
CA ASP A 24 4.34 2.63 -4.70
C ASP A 24 3.36 1.87 -3.77
N LEU A 25 3.24 2.29 -2.51
CA LEU A 25 2.22 1.76 -1.58
C LEU A 25 0.80 2.02 -2.06
N ILE A 26 0.52 3.24 -2.54
CA ILE A 26 -0.80 3.57 -3.07
C ILE A 26 -1.11 2.74 -4.32
N ARG A 27 -0.15 2.59 -5.24
CA ARG A 27 -0.34 1.73 -6.42
C ARG A 27 -0.59 0.28 -6.04
N ALA A 28 0.22 -0.28 -5.14
CA ALA A 28 0.02 -1.63 -4.64
C ALA A 28 -1.37 -1.78 -3.98
N ALA A 29 -1.78 -0.83 -3.15
CA ALA A 29 -3.10 -0.84 -2.51
C ALA A 29 -4.25 -0.80 -3.53
N GLN A 30 -4.15 0.04 -4.57
CA GLN A 30 -5.12 0.10 -5.66
C GLN A 30 -5.23 -1.24 -6.40
N LEU A 31 -4.10 -1.88 -6.70
CA LEU A 31 -4.07 -3.21 -7.32
C LEU A 31 -4.62 -4.31 -6.40
N ILE A 32 -4.37 -4.21 -5.09
CA ILE A 32 -4.89 -5.18 -4.11
C ILE A 32 -6.41 -5.06 -3.97
N PHE A 33 -6.92 -3.83 -4.04
CA PHE A 33 -8.35 -3.56 -4.04
C PHE A 33 -9.01 -4.02 -5.35
N ASP A 34 -8.42 -3.67 -6.49
CA ASP A 34 -8.96 -3.97 -7.82
C ASP A 34 -7.86 -4.51 -8.75
N PRO A 35 -7.50 -5.80 -8.65
CA PRO A 35 -6.43 -6.39 -9.45
C PRO A 35 -6.77 -6.49 -10.94
N ALA A 36 -8.02 -6.27 -11.32
CA ALA A 36 -8.44 -6.16 -12.71
C ALA A 36 -8.32 -4.74 -13.26
N ALA A 37 -7.97 -3.73 -12.44
CA ALA A 37 -7.93 -2.32 -12.81
C ALA A 37 -9.20 -1.85 -13.55
N GLY A 38 -10.37 -2.37 -13.17
CA GLY A 38 -11.66 -2.06 -13.78
C GLY A 38 -11.90 -2.66 -15.18
N VAL A 39 -10.96 -3.45 -15.71
CA VAL A 39 -11.01 -3.98 -17.09
C VAL A 39 -12.03 -5.11 -17.24
N THR A 40 -12.30 -5.87 -16.18
CA THR A 40 -13.23 -7.01 -16.24
C THR A 40 -14.42 -6.83 -15.31
N ILE A 41 -15.63 -7.15 -15.81
CA ILE A 41 -16.86 -7.23 -15.00
C ILE A 41 -16.77 -8.38 -13.95
N ARG A 42 -15.80 -9.30 -14.10
CA ARG A 42 -15.51 -10.36 -13.14
C ARG A 42 -14.49 -9.88 -12.10
N GLN A 43 -14.84 -10.05 -10.83
CA GLN A 43 -13.88 -9.92 -9.74
C GLN A 43 -12.87 -11.06 -9.84
N ILE A 44 -11.58 -10.70 -9.94
CA ILE A 44 -10.48 -11.66 -9.84
C ILE A 44 -10.18 -11.83 -8.36
N GLU A 45 -10.38 -13.04 -7.83
CA GLU A 45 -9.96 -13.36 -6.48
C GLU A 45 -8.47 -13.74 -6.49
N VAL A 46 -7.66 -12.92 -5.83
CA VAL A 46 -6.22 -13.14 -5.66
C VAL A 46 -5.95 -13.53 -4.22
N ASN A 47 -5.20 -14.61 -4.00
CA ASN A 47 -4.72 -14.97 -2.67
C ASN A 47 -3.45 -14.18 -2.34
N TRP A 48 -3.60 -12.99 -1.77
CA TRP A 48 -2.50 -12.08 -1.46
C TRP A 48 -1.50 -12.63 -0.43
N GLN A 49 -1.87 -13.66 0.33
CA GLN A 49 -0.94 -14.37 1.22
C GLN A 49 0.18 -15.09 0.44
N ASP A 50 -0.07 -15.52 -0.80
CA ASP A 50 0.95 -16.13 -1.66
C ASP A 50 2.03 -15.12 -2.06
N PHE A 51 1.68 -13.82 -2.05
CA PHE A 51 2.57 -12.70 -2.26
C PHE A 51 3.16 -12.14 -0.95
N GLY A 52 2.98 -12.84 0.18
CA GLY A 52 3.52 -12.43 1.48
C GLY A 52 2.75 -11.30 2.17
N ILE A 53 1.48 -11.07 1.81
CA ILE A 53 0.60 -10.11 2.48
C ILE A 53 -0.24 -10.84 3.54
N PRO A 54 -0.04 -10.56 4.85
CA PRO A 54 -0.90 -11.10 5.90
C PRO A 54 -2.34 -10.58 5.79
N LYS A 55 -3.33 -11.34 6.26
CA LYS A 55 -4.75 -10.95 6.16
C LYS A 55 -5.07 -9.60 6.80
N ASP A 56 -4.50 -9.30 7.97
CA ASP A 56 -4.72 -8.03 8.67
C ASP A 56 -4.14 -6.84 7.90
N VAL A 57 -3.09 -7.07 7.12
CA VAL A 57 -2.48 -6.07 6.21
C VAL A 57 -3.32 -5.94 4.95
N GLU A 58 -3.72 -7.07 4.36
CA GLU A 58 -4.54 -7.13 3.14
C GLU A 58 -5.80 -6.29 3.29
N GLN A 59 -6.53 -6.44 4.41
CA GLN A 59 -7.75 -5.68 4.65
C GLN A 59 -7.47 -4.17 4.67
N ASN A 60 -6.47 -3.72 5.42
CA ASN A 60 -6.13 -2.29 5.47
C ASN A 60 -5.64 -1.75 4.12
N LEU A 61 -4.93 -2.55 3.32
CA LEU A 61 -4.52 -2.18 1.96
C LEU A 61 -5.71 -2.11 1.00
N LYS A 62 -6.71 -2.99 1.11
CA LYS A 62 -7.96 -2.89 0.33
C LYS A 62 -8.72 -1.61 0.65
N ASP A 63 -8.86 -1.28 1.94
CA ASP A 63 -9.52 -0.05 2.37
C ASP A 63 -8.78 1.20 1.87
N LEU A 64 -7.44 1.19 1.94
CA LEU A 64 -6.59 2.26 1.42
C LEU A 64 -6.70 2.38 -0.11
N GLY A 65 -6.69 1.25 -0.82
CA GLY A 65 -6.82 1.17 -2.26
C GLY A 65 -8.17 1.70 -2.76
N LEU A 66 -9.25 1.35 -2.08
CA LEU A 66 -10.58 1.90 -2.35
C LEU A 66 -10.61 3.42 -2.11
N HIS A 67 -10.09 3.87 -0.97
CA HIS A 67 -10.08 5.29 -0.62
C HIS A 67 -9.33 6.14 -1.67
N TYR A 68 -8.26 5.57 -2.23
CA TYR A 68 -7.42 6.23 -3.22
C TYR A 68 -7.60 5.71 -4.64
N GLN A 69 -8.70 5.00 -4.95
CA GLN A 69 -8.87 4.28 -6.23
C GLN A 69 -8.60 5.14 -7.47
N TYR A 70 -8.99 6.42 -7.44
CA TYR A 70 -8.83 7.37 -8.54
C TYR A 70 -7.80 8.48 -8.23
N ALA A 71 -7.06 8.34 -7.14
CA ALA A 71 -6.14 9.38 -6.70
C ALA A 71 -4.80 9.27 -7.44
N SER A 72 -4.23 10.43 -7.76
CA SER A 72 -2.82 10.49 -8.17
C SER A 72 -1.90 10.16 -6.99
N PRO A 73 -0.75 9.51 -7.23
CA PRO A 73 0.17 9.03 -6.19
C PRO A 73 0.95 10.15 -5.46
N HIS A 74 0.58 11.42 -5.62
CA HIS A 74 1.24 12.58 -5.01
C HIS A 74 0.62 12.99 -3.66
N ILE A 75 0.05 12.02 -2.94
CA ILE A 75 -0.55 12.27 -1.63
C ILE A 75 0.58 12.42 -0.59
N PRO A 76 0.46 13.36 0.37
CA PRO A 76 1.45 13.51 1.44
C PRO A 76 1.63 12.21 2.24
N GLY A 77 2.89 11.78 2.43
CA GLY A 77 3.20 10.53 3.12
C GLY A 77 2.67 10.45 4.56
N ASP A 78 2.64 11.57 5.28
CA ASP A 78 2.09 11.65 6.65
C ASP A 78 0.58 11.32 6.69
N VAL A 79 -0.16 11.79 5.68
CA VAL A 79 -1.60 11.51 5.54
C VAL A 79 -1.83 10.03 5.28
N ILE A 80 -1.02 9.41 4.41
CA ILE A 80 -1.09 7.97 4.15
C ILE A 80 -0.72 7.19 5.42
N TRP A 81 0.39 7.55 6.06
CA TRP A 81 0.90 6.88 7.26
C TRP A 81 -0.13 6.83 8.39
N SER A 82 -0.87 7.92 8.59
CA SER A 82 -1.93 8.02 9.61
C SER A 82 -3.07 7.01 9.39
N GLN A 83 -3.32 6.58 8.15
CA GLN A 83 -4.37 5.62 7.79
C GLN A 83 -3.93 4.15 7.88
N LEU A 84 -2.62 3.91 8.05
CA LEU A 84 -2.09 2.56 8.18
C LEU A 84 -2.28 2.04 9.60
N THR A 85 -2.75 0.80 9.73
CA THR A 85 -2.70 0.07 11.00
C THR A 85 -1.24 -0.19 11.41
N PRO A 86 -0.96 -0.44 12.71
CA PRO A 86 0.39 -0.79 13.17
C PRO A 86 1.01 -1.95 12.38
N GLU A 87 0.23 -2.98 12.09
CA GLU A 87 0.62 -4.17 11.32
C GLU A 87 1.03 -3.79 9.89
N THR A 88 0.23 -2.96 9.22
CA THR A 88 0.53 -2.49 7.86
C THR A 88 1.74 -1.58 7.83
N ARG A 89 1.98 -0.75 8.86
CA ARG A 89 3.20 0.08 8.96
C ARG A 89 4.45 -0.78 9.06
N VAL A 90 4.43 -1.80 9.92
CA VAL A 90 5.55 -2.74 10.05
C VAL A 90 5.77 -3.50 8.74
N TRP A 91 4.71 -4.01 8.13
CA TRP A 91 4.80 -4.67 6.84
C TRP A 91 5.36 -3.74 5.75
N PHE A 92 4.86 -2.51 5.66
CA PHE A 92 5.29 -1.53 4.68
C PHE A 92 6.78 -1.21 4.82
N LEU A 93 7.28 -0.97 6.04
CA LEU A 93 8.71 -0.69 6.26
C LEU A 93 9.63 -1.83 5.78
N ASN A 94 9.17 -3.08 5.93
CA ASN A 94 9.90 -4.28 5.49
C ASN A 94 9.82 -4.51 3.98
N ASN A 95 8.78 -4.04 3.30
CA ASN A 95 8.52 -4.34 1.89
C ASN A 95 8.60 -3.13 0.94
N LYS A 96 8.81 -1.91 1.46
CA LYS A 96 8.79 -0.62 0.72
C LYS A 96 9.64 -0.59 -0.56
N ASP A 97 10.71 -1.37 -0.62
CA ASP A 97 11.65 -1.40 -1.75
C ASP A 97 11.23 -2.41 -2.83
N ASP A 98 10.22 -3.25 -2.56
CA ASP A 98 9.76 -4.36 -3.41
C ASP A 98 8.30 -4.23 -3.86
N LEU A 99 7.61 -3.14 -3.50
CA LEU A 99 6.19 -2.92 -3.85
C LEU A 99 5.92 -2.84 -5.36
N TRP A 100 6.92 -2.44 -6.14
CA TRP A 100 6.85 -2.41 -7.60
C TRP A 100 6.60 -3.81 -8.22
N ARG A 101 6.92 -4.90 -7.51
CA ARG A 101 6.69 -6.27 -8.00
C ARG A 101 5.21 -6.62 -8.15
N PHE A 102 4.32 -5.93 -7.43
CA PHE A 102 2.88 -6.08 -7.60
C PHE A 102 2.43 -5.55 -8.97
N GLU A 103 3.07 -4.50 -9.46
CA GLU A 103 2.80 -3.96 -10.80
C GLU A 103 3.27 -4.91 -11.91
N GLU A 104 4.33 -5.71 -11.66
CA GLU A 104 4.77 -6.73 -12.62
C GLU A 104 3.82 -7.93 -12.70
N ALA A 105 3.22 -8.32 -11.58
CA ALA A 105 2.27 -9.43 -11.53
C ALA A 105 0.91 -9.05 -12.14
N PHE A 106 0.57 -7.77 -12.10
CA PHE A 106 -0.67 -7.19 -12.61
C PHE A 106 -0.34 -6.03 -13.55
N PRO A 107 0.34 -6.28 -14.68
CA PRO A 107 0.73 -5.22 -15.58
C PRO A 107 -0.52 -4.45 -16.01
N ALA A 108 -0.45 -3.12 -15.97
CA ALA A 108 -1.40 -2.32 -16.72
C ALA A 108 -1.41 -2.86 -18.15
N LEU A 109 -2.58 -3.20 -18.67
CA LEU A 109 -2.72 -3.48 -20.09
C LEU A 109 -2.27 -2.21 -20.81
N ASP A 110 -1.03 -2.22 -21.31
CA ASP A 110 -0.55 -1.24 -22.28
C ASP A 110 -1.61 -1.23 -23.40
N GLU A 111 -2.28 -0.09 -23.58
CA GLU A 111 -3.14 0.13 -24.74
C GLU A 111 -2.25 0.03 -25.98
N ASP A 112 -2.38 -1.08 -26.72
CA ASP A 112 -1.87 -1.19 -28.10
C ASP A 112 -2.52 -0.14 -29.02
#